data_AF-A0A6L6ISQ9-F1
#
_entry.id   AF-A0A6L6ISQ9-F1
#
_cell.length_a   1.000
_cell.length_b   1.000
_cell.length_c   1.000
_cell.angle_alpha   90.00
_cell.angle_beta   90.00
_cell.angle_gamma   90.00
#
_symmetry.space_group_name_H-M   'P 1'
#
loop_
_entity.id
_entity.type
_entity.pdbx_description
1 polymer ?
#
loop_
_entity_poly.entity_id
_entity_poly.type
_entity_poly.pdbx_seq_one_letter_code
_entity_poly.pdbx_strand_id
1 'polypeptide(L)'
;SRLTGAVSGVNDFRHEGSVWIVTGDSDVKTLRNAGEISFDEQGSAGRTLTVKGDYVSDNGLLTLLTRLGDDSSLTDRLVVEGSTAGETRLKIINDGGLGAETRDGIRVVMVGGNSDGSFRLTNRVGYGGYEYLLYKGGVTGG
;
A
#
# COMPACT_ATOMS: atom_id res chain seq x y z
N SER A 1 10.34 16.76 -8.32
CA SER A 1 11.53 16.07 -7.79
C SER A 1 11.20 14.60 -7.58
N ARG A 2 12.16 13.70 -7.79
CA ARG A 2 11.99 12.26 -7.60
C ARG A 2 12.89 11.81 -6.45
N LEU A 3 12.33 11.11 -5.48
CA LEU A 3 13.10 10.39 -4.45
C LEU A 3 13.17 8.93 -4.87
N THR A 4 14.32 8.30 -4.70
CA THR A 4 14.49 6.86 -4.99
C THR A 4 15.38 6.28 -3.90
N GLY A 5 14.86 5.28 -3.20
CA GLY A 5 15.56 4.64 -2.09
C GLY A 5 14.61 4.19 -0.99
N ALA A 6 15.14 3.34 -0.12
CA ALA A 6 14.53 3.05 1.17
C ALA A 6 14.82 4.20 2.16
N VAL A 7 13.88 4.45 3.06
CA VAL A 7 13.99 5.48 4.10
C VAL A 7 13.87 4.81 5.46
N SER A 8 14.72 5.18 6.42
CA SER A 8 14.62 4.69 7.80
C SER A 8 14.82 5.81 8.81
N GLY A 9 14.12 5.74 9.94
CA GLY A 9 14.30 6.65 11.07
C GLY A 9 13.89 8.10 10.84
N VAL A 10 13.08 8.42 9.81
CA VAL A 10 12.60 9.79 9.59
C VAL A 10 11.41 10.12 10.49
N ASN A 11 11.51 11.22 11.25
CA ASN A 11 10.50 11.59 12.23
C ASN A 11 9.23 12.22 11.64
N ASP A 12 9.34 13.10 10.64
CA ASP A 12 8.19 13.70 9.95
C ASP A 12 8.46 13.68 8.45
N PHE A 13 7.86 12.73 7.75
CA PHE A 13 8.00 12.59 6.32
C PHE A 13 6.80 13.22 5.62
N ARG A 14 7.00 14.40 5.05
CA ARG A 14 5.99 15.09 4.23
C ARG A 14 6.29 14.86 2.77
N HIS A 15 5.52 13.96 2.16
CA HIS A 15 5.55 13.71 0.74
C HIS A 15 4.44 14.49 0.05
N GLU A 16 4.70 15.78 -0.15
CA GLU A 16 3.78 16.73 -0.79
C GLU A 16 4.15 16.99 -2.27
N GLY A 17 5.10 16.21 -2.82
CA GLY A 17 5.70 16.40 -4.14
C GLY A 17 5.42 15.26 -5.13
N SER A 18 6.34 15.05 -6.09
CA SER A 18 6.20 14.10 -7.22
C SER A 18 6.28 12.62 -6.77
N VAL A 19 7.29 11.84 -7.15
CA VAL A 19 7.30 10.39 -6.90
C VAL A 19 8.41 10.01 -5.92
N TRP A 20 8.06 9.24 -4.88
CA TRP A 20 9.00 8.45 -4.09
C TRP A 20 8.96 7.00 -4.57
N ILE A 21 10.07 6.54 -5.14
CA ILE A 21 10.29 5.13 -5.50
C ILE A 21 10.90 4.39 -4.30
N VAL A 22 10.11 3.52 -3.69
CA VAL A 22 10.49 2.70 -2.52
C VAL A 22 11.22 1.46 -3.02
N THR A 23 12.54 1.37 -2.80
CA THR A 23 13.38 0.28 -3.30
C THR A 23 13.58 -0.87 -2.30
N GLY A 24 13.15 -0.68 -1.06
CA GLY A 24 13.32 -1.61 0.06
C GLY A 24 12.40 -1.24 1.22
N ASP A 25 12.36 -2.09 2.24
CA ASP A 25 11.61 -1.81 3.47
C ASP A 25 11.97 -0.44 4.02
N SER A 26 10.95 0.31 4.43
CA SER A 26 11.10 1.70 4.87
C SER A 26 10.30 1.96 6.13
N ASP A 27 10.82 2.80 7.02
CA ASP A 27 10.13 3.23 8.23
C ASP A 27 10.21 4.75 8.44
N VAL A 28 9.06 5.31 8.82
CA VAL A 28 8.90 6.71 9.20
C VAL A 28 8.03 6.80 10.45
N LYS A 29 8.17 7.86 11.24
CA LYS A 29 7.33 8.06 12.43
C LYS A 29 5.97 8.63 12.06
N THR A 30 5.92 9.77 11.36
CA THR A 30 4.67 10.30 10.79
C THR A 30 4.81 10.48 9.29
N LEU A 31 3.73 10.23 8.55
CA LEU A 31 3.70 10.32 7.09
C LEU A 31 2.52 11.16 6.63
N ARG A 32 2.81 12.26 5.91
CA ARG A 32 1.82 13.01 5.13
C ARG A 32 2.04 12.73 3.65
N ASN A 33 1.01 12.25 2.95
CA ASN A 33 1.11 11.90 1.53
C ASN A 33 0.07 12.64 0.68
N ALA A 34 0.54 13.60 -0.11
CA ALA A 34 -0.22 14.24 -1.19
C ALA A 34 0.38 13.95 -2.59
N GLY A 35 1.49 13.19 -2.65
CA GLY A 35 2.19 12.82 -3.88
C GLY A 35 1.94 11.37 -4.32
N GLU A 36 2.92 10.78 -5.00
CA GLU A 36 2.95 9.34 -5.31
C GLU A 36 4.06 8.63 -4.54
N ILE A 37 3.68 7.58 -3.80
CA ILE A 37 4.58 6.59 -3.21
C ILE A 37 4.43 5.33 -4.06
N SER A 38 5.49 4.90 -4.72
CA SER A 38 5.46 3.74 -5.62
C SER A 38 6.57 2.78 -5.25
N PHE A 39 6.22 1.52 -4.99
CA PHE A 39 7.21 0.47 -4.79
C PHE A 39 7.90 0.15 -6.11
N ASP A 40 9.21 -0.06 -6.06
CA ASP A 40 10.04 -0.22 -7.25
C ASP A 40 9.67 -1.47 -8.05
N GLU A 41 9.06 -1.24 -9.22
CA GLU A 41 8.61 -2.24 -10.20
C GLU A 41 9.75 -3.10 -10.76
N GLN A 42 11.02 -2.69 -10.61
CA GLN A 42 12.17 -3.48 -11.04
C GLN A 42 12.55 -4.61 -10.06
N GLY A 43 11.97 -4.66 -8.87
CA GLY A 43 12.12 -5.81 -7.98
C GLY A 43 10.79 -6.47 -7.65
N SER A 44 10.84 -7.48 -6.78
CA SER A 44 9.66 -8.27 -6.42
C SER A 44 8.80 -7.60 -5.36
N ALA A 45 7.51 -7.96 -5.36
CA ALA A 45 6.61 -7.68 -4.26
C ALA A 45 7.15 -8.21 -2.92
N GLY A 46 6.65 -7.67 -1.81
CA GLY A 46 6.91 -8.17 -0.46
C GLY A 46 7.57 -7.17 0.48
N ARG A 47 7.76 -5.92 0.03
CA ARG A 47 8.36 -4.85 0.83
C ARG A 47 7.32 -4.15 1.68
N THR A 48 7.74 -3.58 2.79
CA THR A 48 6.84 -2.89 3.73
C THR A 48 7.26 -1.44 3.94
N LEU A 49 6.29 -0.53 3.84
CA LEU A 49 6.38 0.82 4.38
C LEU A 49 5.68 0.86 5.74
N THR A 50 6.44 1.02 6.81
CA THR A 50 5.94 1.11 8.18
C THR A 50 5.87 2.57 8.62
N VAL A 51 4.69 3.01 9.04
CA VAL A 51 4.44 4.30 9.69
C VAL A 51 4.20 4.03 11.17
N LYS A 52 5.16 4.38 12.03
CA LYS A 52 5.12 4.08 13.47
C LYS A 52 4.06 4.89 14.25
N GLY A 53 3.62 6.01 13.68
CA GLY A 53 2.57 6.87 14.18
C GLY A 53 1.47 7.00 13.15
N ASP A 54 1.05 8.23 12.86
CA ASP A 54 -0.11 8.48 12.02
C ASP A 54 0.26 8.65 10.54
N TYR A 55 -0.64 8.16 9.68
CA TYR A 55 -0.62 8.35 8.23
C TYR A 55 -1.79 9.23 7.79
N VAL A 56 -1.48 10.39 7.23
CA VAL A 56 -2.49 11.31 6.68
C VAL A 56 -2.27 11.42 5.18
N SER A 57 -3.30 11.16 4.38
CA SER A 57 -3.22 11.33 2.94
C SER A 57 -4.17 12.40 2.43
N ASP A 58 -3.66 13.29 1.59
CA ASP A 58 -4.44 14.27 0.85
C ASP A 58 -4.52 13.83 -0.61
N ASN A 59 -5.36 12.83 -0.86
CA ASN A 59 -5.56 12.22 -2.17
C ASN A 59 -4.23 11.76 -2.81
N GLY A 60 -3.31 11.23 -2.00
CA GLY A 60 -2.04 10.69 -2.46
C GLY A 60 -2.21 9.35 -3.16
N LEU A 61 -1.29 8.99 -4.05
CA LEU A 61 -1.23 7.69 -4.72
C LEU A 61 -0.24 6.76 -3.99
N LEU A 62 -0.68 5.53 -3.74
CA LEU A 62 0.14 4.42 -3.28
C LEU A 62 0.12 3.34 -4.37
N THR A 63 1.26 3.00 -4.94
CA THR A 63 1.41 1.94 -5.93
C THR A 63 2.13 0.75 -5.30
N LEU A 64 1.47 -0.41 -5.25
CA LEU A 64 1.99 -1.65 -4.67
C LEU A 64 2.17 -2.72 -5.73
N LEU A 65 3.21 -3.53 -5.59
CA LEU A 65 3.35 -4.79 -6.32
C LEU A 65 2.67 -5.91 -5.52
N THR A 66 1.92 -6.75 -6.23
CA THR A 66 1.27 -7.92 -5.66
C THR A 66 1.41 -9.08 -6.63
N ARG A 67 1.93 -10.22 -6.16
CA ARG A 67 1.84 -11.48 -6.91
C ARG A 67 0.43 -12.03 -6.76
N LEU A 68 -0.49 -11.60 -7.62
CA LEU A 68 -1.92 -11.93 -7.52
C LEU A 68 -2.15 -13.45 -7.52
N GLY A 69 -2.75 -13.94 -6.44
CA GLY A 69 -3.03 -15.35 -6.17
C GLY A 69 -4.04 -15.46 -5.03
N ASP A 70 -3.81 -16.40 -4.12
CA ASP A 70 -4.66 -16.63 -2.95
C ASP A 70 -4.29 -15.72 -1.75
N ASP A 71 -4.84 -15.98 -0.58
CA ASP A 71 -4.61 -15.20 0.65
C ASP A 71 -3.13 -15.16 1.10
N SER A 72 -2.30 -16.10 0.63
CA SER A 72 -0.87 -16.17 0.95
C SER A 72 0.02 -15.35 0.00
N SER A 73 -0.59 -14.68 -0.98
CA SER A 73 0.11 -13.90 -2.00
C SER A 73 1.13 -12.93 -1.42
N LEU A 74 2.32 -12.94 -2.02
CA LEU A 74 3.35 -11.97 -1.73
C LEU A 74 2.89 -10.59 -2.24
N THR A 75 2.92 -9.59 -1.37
CA THR A 75 2.49 -8.23 -1.69
C THR A 75 3.32 -7.21 -0.93
N ASP A 76 3.54 -6.06 -1.55
CA ASP A 76 3.96 -4.88 -0.81
C ASP A 76 2.84 -4.42 0.12
N ARG A 77 3.22 -3.74 1.22
CA ARG A 77 2.29 -3.33 2.27
C ARG A 77 2.57 -1.93 2.78
N LEU A 78 1.49 -1.22 3.12
CA LEU A 78 1.51 -0.10 4.05
C LEU A 78 1.06 -0.61 5.43
N VAL A 79 1.92 -0.48 6.43
CA VAL A 79 1.59 -0.79 7.83
C VAL A 79 1.62 0.51 8.62
N VAL A 80 0.50 0.88 9.23
CA VAL A 80 0.37 2.07 10.08
C VAL A 80 0.12 1.60 11.50
N GLU A 81 1.07 1.83 12.40
CA GLU A 81 0.93 1.46 13.82
C GLU A 81 -0.01 2.42 14.57
N GLY A 82 -0.10 3.68 14.13
CA GLY A 82 -1.07 4.67 14.61
C GLY A 82 -2.35 4.73 13.79
N SER A 83 -2.91 5.93 13.65
CA SER A 83 -4.19 6.17 12.97
C SER A 83 -4.02 6.61 11.52
N THR A 84 -5.06 6.41 10.72
CA THR A 84 -5.14 6.93 9.34
C THR A 84 -6.20 8.01 9.20
N ALA A 85 -5.97 8.98 8.32
CA ALA A 85 -6.96 9.98 7.95
C ALA A 85 -6.82 10.42 6.47
N GLY A 86 -7.92 10.96 5.93
CA GLY A 86 -7.97 11.47 4.56
C GLY A 86 -8.20 10.39 3.51
N GLU A 87 -7.70 10.60 2.29
CA GLU A 87 -8.00 9.74 1.15
C GLU A 87 -6.73 9.29 0.44
N THR A 88 -6.61 7.99 0.17
CA THR A 88 -5.51 7.40 -0.58
C THR A 88 -6.04 6.66 -1.80
N ARG A 89 -5.46 6.98 -2.95
CA ARG A 89 -5.59 6.20 -4.18
C ARG A 89 -4.63 5.02 -4.12
N LEU A 90 -5.10 3.82 -4.43
CA LEU A 90 -4.33 2.59 -4.44
C LEU A 90 -4.24 2.05 -5.87
N LYS A 91 -3.02 1.83 -6.36
CA LYS A 91 -2.76 1.13 -7.62
C LYS A 91 -2.09 -0.20 -7.30
N ILE A 92 -2.62 -1.28 -7.85
CA ILE A 92 -2.01 -2.62 -7.74
C ILE A 92 -1.41 -2.99 -9.09
N ILE A 93 -0.16 -3.45 -9.06
CA ILE A 93 0.58 -3.97 -10.21
C ILE A 93 0.84 -5.45 -9.96
N ASN A 94 0.48 -6.30 -10.92
CA ASN A 94 0.71 -7.74 -10.79
C ASN A 94 2.20 -8.08 -10.98
N ASP A 95 2.82 -8.71 -9.98
CA ASP A 95 4.19 -9.21 -10.02
C ASP A 95 4.24 -10.71 -10.36
N GLY A 96 3.78 -11.02 -11.59
CA GLY A 96 3.80 -12.37 -12.15
C GLY A 96 2.87 -13.38 -11.47
N GLY A 97 1.86 -12.92 -10.73
CA GLY A 97 0.81 -13.78 -10.18
C GLY A 97 -0.08 -14.36 -11.27
N LEU A 98 -0.66 -15.53 -11.03
CA LEU A 98 -1.53 -16.23 -11.98
C LEU A 98 -3.02 -15.99 -11.73
N GLY A 99 -3.37 -15.36 -10.61
CA GLY A 99 -4.74 -15.25 -10.14
C GLY A 99 -5.21 -16.52 -9.41
N ALA A 100 -5.95 -16.33 -8.32
CA ALA A 100 -6.69 -17.37 -7.61
C ALA A 100 -7.77 -16.71 -6.74
N GLU A 101 -8.71 -17.50 -6.25
CA GLU A 101 -9.71 -17.04 -5.28
C GLU A 101 -9.05 -16.74 -3.93
N THR A 102 -9.51 -15.67 -3.27
CA THR A 102 -9.14 -15.30 -1.90
C THR A 102 -10.33 -15.51 -0.97
N ARG A 103 -10.10 -16.05 0.24
CA ARG A 103 -11.15 -16.12 1.26
C ARG A 103 -11.14 -14.88 2.14
N ASP A 104 -9.97 -14.54 2.68
CA ASP A 104 -9.81 -13.39 3.57
C ASP A 104 -9.27 -12.16 2.84
N GLY A 105 -8.67 -12.36 1.66
CA GLY A 105 -8.09 -11.32 0.83
C GLY A 105 -6.58 -11.18 1.02
N ILE A 106 -5.95 -10.53 0.05
CA ILE A 106 -4.52 -10.19 0.11
C ILE A 106 -4.37 -8.89 0.92
N ARG A 107 -3.76 -8.97 2.11
CA ARG A 107 -3.60 -7.80 2.98
C ARG A 107 -2.52 -6.84 2.46
N VAL A 108 -2.97 -5.69 1.95
CA VAL A 108 -2.13 -4.60 1.39
C VAL A 108 -1.99 -3.39 2.32
N VAL A 109 -2.94 -3.19 3.23
CA VAL A 109 -2.90 -2.12 4.24
C VAL A 109 -3.25 -2.72 5.60
N MET A 110 -2.51 -2.32 6.64
CA MET A 110 -2.81 -2.60 8.04
C MET A 110 -2.79 -1.30 8.84
N VAL A 111 -3.76 -1.11 9.73
CA VAL A 111 -3.85 0.06 10.61
C VAL A 111 -4.06 -0.43 12.04
N GLY A 112 -3.20 -0.02 12.96
CA GLY A 112 -3.23 -0.39 14.38
C GLY A 112 -4.12 0.51 15.23
N GLY A 113 -4.25 1.78 14.86
CA GLY A 113 -5.11 2.77 15.51
C GLY A 113 -6.45 3.01 14.80
N ASN A 114 -6.98 4.23 14.92
CA ASN A 114 -8.23 4.60 14.26
C ASN A 114 -8.05 4.58 12.74
N SER A 115 -8.94 3.88 12.03
CA SER A 115 -8.86 3.68 10.58
C SER A 115 -9.81 4.62 9.82
N ASP A 116 -9.73 5.91 10.09
CA ASP A 116 -10.65 6.92 9.53
C ASP A 116 -10.26 7.34 8.10
N GLY A 117 -9.04 7.00 7.66
CA GLY A 117 -8.60 7.17 6.27
C GLY A 117 -9.28 6.18 5.32
N SER A 118 -9.56 6.64 4.09
CA SER A 118 -10.14 5.82 3.03
C SER A 118 -9.10 5.41 1.99
N PHE A 119 -9.26 4.20 1.45
CA PHE A 119 -8.44 3.66 0.37
C PHE A 119 -9.34 3.22 -0.77
N ARG A 120 -8.97 3.56 -2.00
CA ARG A 120 -9.74 3.19 -3.20
C ARG A 120 -8.83 2.78 -4.35
N LEU A 121 -9.20 1.71 -5.04
CA LEU A 121 -8.48 1.27 -6.24
C LEU A 121 -8.61 2.31 -7.36
N THR A 122 -7.52 2.59 -8.05
CA THR A 122 -7.51 3.44 -9.26
C THR A 122 -7.60 2.65 -10.55
N ASN A 123 -7.37 1.34 -10.49
CA ASN A 123 -7.42 0.45 -11.63
C ASN A 123 -8.27 -0.78 -11.29
N ARG A 124 -8.89 -1.36 -12.32
CA ARG A 124 -9.40 -2.72 -12.22
C ARG A 124 -8.23 -3.67 -11.99
N VAL A 125 -8.34 -4.54 -10.99
CA VAL A 125 -7.33 -5.54 -10.66
C VAL A 125 -7.88 -6.91 -11.04
N GLY A 126 -7.64 -7.33 -12.28
CA GLY A 126 -8.10 -8.63 -12.77
C GLY A 126 -6.97 -9.43 -13.40
N TYR A 127 -6.87 -10.71 -13.05
CA TYR A 127 -5.84 -11.60 -13.57
C TYR A 127 -6.30 -13.07 -13.48
N GLY A 128 -5.94 -13.89 -14.48
CA GLY A 128 -6.27 -15.32 -14.46
C GLY A 128 -7.76 -15.67 -14.42
N GLY A 129 -8.64 -14.76 -14.85
CA GLY A 129 -10.10 -14.93 -14.73
C GLY A 129 -10.69 -14.48 -13.39
N TYR A 130 -9.86 -14.03 -12.46
CA TYR A 130 -10.29 -13.49 -11.17
C TYR A 130 -10.31 -11.96 -11.18
N GLU A 131 -11.16 -11.37 -10.36
CA GLU A 131 -11.20 -9.93 -10.09
C GLU A 131 -11.02 -9.70 -8.59
N TYR A 132 -10.06 -8.84 -8.27
CA TYR A 132 -9.72 -8.46 -6.92
C TYR A 132 -10.31 -7.08 -6.63
N LEU A 133 -11.13 -7.03 -5.57
CA LEU A 133 -11.75 -5.82 -5.06
C LEU A 133 -11.12 -5.45 -3.73
N LEU A 134 -11.14 -4.16 -3.38
CA LEU A 134 -10.60 -3.67 -2.13
C LEU A 134 -11.70 -3.57 -1.07
N TYR A 135 -11.49 -4.23 0.07
CA TYR A 135 -12.38 -4.20 1.22
C TYR A 135 -11.63 -3.79 2.48
N LYS A 136 -12.30 -3.06 3.37
CA LYS A 136 -11.82 -2.78 4.73
C LYS A 136 -12.34 -3.88 5.65
N GLY A 137 -11.45 -4.52 6.42
CA GLY A 137 -11.83 -5.55 7.40
C GLY A 137 -11.87 -6.99 6.88
N GLY A 138 -11.57 -7.23 5.59
CA GLY A 138 -11.65 -8.55 4.95
C GLY A 138 -13.02 -8.86 4.33
N VAL A 139 -13.12 -9.93 3.54
CA VAL A 139 -14.39 -10.37 2.89
C VAL A 139 -15.27 -11.18 3.85
N THR A 140 -14.69 -11.75 4.91
CA THR A 140 -15.31 -12.67 5.88
C THR A 140 -15.59 -12.03 7.25
N GLY A 141 -15.95 -10.73 7.29
CA GLY A 141 -16.18 -10.00 8.54
C GLY A 141 -17.38 -9.06 8.51
N GLY A 142 -18.58 -9.63 8.65
CA GLY A 142 -19.86 -8.96 8.93
C GLY A 142 -20.82 -9.94 9.59
#